data_AF-A0A3C2CS52-F1
#
_entry.id   AF-A0A3C2CS52-F1
#
_cell.length_a   1.000
_cell.length_b   1.000
_cell.length_c   1.000
_cell.angle_alpha   90.00
_cell.angle_beta   90.00
_cell.angle_gamma   90.00
#
_symmetry.space_group_name_H-M   'P 1'
#
loop_
_entity.id
_entity.type
_entity.pdbx_description
1 polymer ?
#
loop_
_entity_poly.entity_id
_entity_poly.type
_entity_poly.pdbx_seq_one_letter_code
_entity_poly.pdbx_strand_id
1 'polypeptide(L)'
;MMTLNKECTANMDPCHVSKLLERQVEFLERHLALWIPQFCDRIIACTDSKLYSGAASVLRDFILFDVDLLKEIKEEIAHAEK
;
A
#
# COMPACT_ATOMS: atom_id res chain seq x y z
N MET A 1 0.02 0.08 -9.42
CA MET A 1 1.02 0.18 -8.33
C MET A 1 0.99 1.63 -7.88
N MET A 2 0.48 1.91 -6.67
CA MET A 2 0.38 3.28 -6.11
C MET A 2 1.68 3.71 -5.42
N THR A 3 2.80 3.06 -5.71
CA THR A 3 4.13 3.58 -5.38
C THR A 3 4.29 4.96 -6.02
N LEU A 4 4.84 5.91 -5.27
CA LEU A 4 5.29 7.22 -5.76
C LEU A 4 5.77 7.08 -7.21
N ASN A 5 4.99 7.64 -8.15
CA ASN A 5 5.26 7.52 -9.57
C ASN A 5 6.70 7.99 -9.82
N LYS A 6 7.49 7.26 -10.61
CA LYS A 6 8.91 7.60 -10.88
C LYS A 6 9.06 9.04 -11.39
N GLU A 7 8.03 9.54 -12.06
CA GLU A 7 7.92 10.93 -12.54
C GLU A 7 7.77 11.96 -11.41
N CYS A 8 7.13 11.60 -10.30
CA CYS A 8 7.03 12.46 -9.11
C CYS A 8 8.35 12.54 -8.33
N THR A 9 9.14 11.46 -8.31
CA THR A 9 10.41 11.41 -7.57
C THR A 9 11.58 12.01 -8.34
N ALA A 10 11.48 12.12 -9.67
CA ALA A 10 12.57 12.57 -10.53
C ALA A 10 13.09 14.00 -10.23
N ASN A 11 12.29 14.84 -9.57
CA ASN A 11 12.64 16.22 -9.21
C ASN A 11 12.60 16.48 -7.69
N MET A 12 12.42 15.45 -6.86
CA MET A 12 12.30 15.60 -5.41
C MET A 12 13.61 15.30 -4.69
N ASP A 13 13.88 16.07 -3.64
CA ASP A 13 14.97 15.81 -2.68
C ASP A 13 14.80 14.38 -2.09
N PRO A 14 15.86 13.54 -2.07
CA PRO A 14 15.82 12.21 -1.45
C PRO A 14 15.26 12.18 -0.03
N CYS A 15 15.58 13.19 0.80
CA CYS A 15 15.05 13.33 2.16
C CYS A 15 13.54 13.55 2.16
N HIS A 16 13.00 14.24 1.15
CA HIS A 16 11.56 14.43 1.00
C HIS A 16 10.87 13.14 0.58
N VAL A 17 11.45 12.38 -0.35
CA VAL A 17 10.93 11.07 -0.79
C VAL A 17 10.90 10.08 0.36
N SER A 18 11.97 10.00 1.17
CA SER A 18 12.05 9.15 2.36
C SER A 18 10.91 9.46 3.36
N LYS A 19 10.66 10.75 3.65
CA LYS A 19 9.55 11.17 4.52
C LYS A 19 8.17 10.83 3.98
N LEU A 20 7.98 10.90 2.66
CA LEU A 20 6.70 10.55 2.03
C LEU A 20 6.45 9.04 2.10
N LEU A 21 7.49 8.23 1.87
CA LEU A 21 7.42 6.78 2.02
C LEU A 21 7.13 6.37 3.46
N GLU A 22 7.79 6.99 4.44
CA GLU A 22 7.51 6.74 5.85
C GLU A 22 6.03 7.01 6.20
N ARG A 23 5.50 8.14 5.73
CA ARG A 23 4.07 8.48 5.92
C ARG A 23 3.13 7.51 5.24
N GLN A 24 3.45 7.05 4.02
CA GLN A 24 2.64 6.05 3.32
C GLN A 24 2.61 4.71 4.05
N VAL A 25 3.77 4.22 4.49
CA VAL A 25 3.89 2.98 5.28
C VAL A 25 3.07 3.10 6.56
N GLU A 26 3.27 4.18 7.34
CA GLU A 26 2.53 4.38 8.58
C GLU A 26 1.02 4.45 8.34
N PHE A 27 0.58 5.14 7.28
CA PHE A 27 -0.83 5.26 6.96
C PHE A 27 -1.46 3.92 6.58
N LEU A 28 -0.79 3.14 5.73
CA LEU A 28 -1.29 1.83 5.31
C LEU A 28 -1.31 0.85 6.49
N GLU A 29 -0.24 0.77 7.29
CA GLU A 29 -0.15 -0.16 8.42
C GLU A 29 -1.12 0.16 9.54
N ARG A 30 -1.22 1.45 9.92
CA ARG A 30 -2.01 1.86 11.10
C ARG A 30 -3.47 2.17 10.78
N HIS A 31 -3.84 2.26 9.52
CA HIS A 31 -5.22 2.55 9.13
C HIS A 31 -5.76 1.52 8.15
N LEU A 32 -5.30 1.52 6.90
CA LEU A 32 -5.99 0.77 5.84
C LEU A 32 -5.88 -0.75 6.00
N ALA A 33 -4.70 -1.27 6.35
CA ALA A 33 -4.47 -2.70 6.53
C ALA A 33 -5.23 -3.30 7.72
N LEU A 34 -5.64 -2.48 8.69
CA LEU A 34 -6.36 -2.97 9.88
C LEU A 34 -7.79 -3.40 9.58
N TRP A 35 -8.49 -2.69 8.69
CA TRP A 35 -9.92 -2.90 8.49
C TRP A 35 -10.30 -3.33 7.07
N ILE A 36 -9.49 -3.00 6.05
CA ILE A 36 -9.83 -3.35 4.66
C ILE A 36 -9.95 -4.86 4.46
N PRO A 37 -9.03 -5.72 4.94
CA PRO A 37 -9.15 -7.16 4.73
C PRO A 37 -10.46 -7.73 5.29
N GLN A 38 -10.80 -7.35 6.51
CA GLN A 38 -12.03 -7.76 7.17
C GLN A 38 -13.28 -7.20 6.47
N PHE A 39 -13.20 -5.99 5.94
CA PHE A 39 -14.28 -5.39 5.15
C PHE A 39 -14.49 -6.13 3.82
N CYS A 40 -13.40 -6.47 3.12
CA CYS A 40 -13.44 -7.28 1.91
C CYS A 40 -14.02 -8.68 2.18
N ASP A 41 -13.61 -9.34 3.27
CA ASP A 41 -14.16 -10.64 3.66
C ASP A 41 -15.67 -10.56 3.90
N ARG A 42 -16.15 -9.47 4.51
CA ARG A 42 -17.59 -9.21 4.66
C ARG A 42 -18.30 -8.96 3.33
N ILE A 43 -17.69 -8.22 2.39
CA ILE A 43 -18.26 -8.05 1.05
C ILE A 43 -18.41 -9.40 0.35
N ILE A 44 -17.34 -10.20 0.36
CA ILE A 44 -17.30 -11.51 -0.30
C ILE A 44 -18.37 -12.45 0.27
N ALA A 45 -18.60 -12.41 1.58
CA ALA A 45 -19.61 -13.23 2.23
C ALA A 45 -21.06 -12.78 1.98
N CYS A 46 -21.29 -11.50 1.69
CA CYS A 46 -22.63 -10.90 1.62
C CYS A 46 -23.12 -10.58 0.19
N THR A 47 -22.28 -10.74 -0.84
CA THR A 47 -22.65 -10.37 -2.21
C THR A 47 -22.75 -11.58 -3.13
N ASP A 48 -23.81 -11.62 -3.95
CA ASP A 48 -23.93 -12.57 -5.07
C ASP A 48 -23.28 -12.02 -6.36
N SER A 49 -22.84 -10.76 -6.36
CA SER A 49 -22.18 -10.15 -7.50
C SER A 49 -20.75 -10.62 -7.63
N LYS A 50 -20.47 -11.41 -8.67
CA LYS A 50 -19.12 -11.85 -9.02
C LYS A 50 -18.15 -10.67 -9.22
N LEU A 51 -18.65 -9.54 -9.71
CA LEU A 51 -17.84 -8.33 -9.89
C LEU A 51 -17.36 -7.78 -8.54
N TYR A 52 -18.28 -7.59 -7.57
CA TYR A 52 -17.92 -7.03 -6.27
C TYR A 52 -17.13 -8.01 -5.40
N SER A 53 -17.44 -9.31 -5.47
CA SER A 53 -16.64 -10.35 -4.82
C SER A 53 -15.21 -10.37 -5.39
N GLY A 54 -15.06 -10.33 -6.71
CA GLY A 54 -13.75 -10.27 -7.36
C GLY A 54 -12.97 -9.01 -7.01
N ALA A 55 -13.61 -7.83 -7.06
CA ALA A 55 -12.97 -6.57 -6.67
C ALA A 55 -12.53 -6.57 -5.19
N ALA A 56 -13.34 -7.12 -4.29
CA ALA A 56 -13.01 -7.24 -2.87
C ALA A 56 -11.82 -8.18 -2.64
N SER A 57 -11.75 -9.32 -3.34
CA SER A 57 -10.60 -10.23 -3.26
C SER A 57 -9.31 -9.55 -3.73
N VAL A 58 -9.35 -8.85 -4.87
CA VAL A 58 -8.19 -8.12 -5.39
C VAL A 58 -7.74 -7.03 -4.41
N LEU A 59 -8.67 -6.26 -3.86
CA LEU A 59 -8.35 -5.19 -2.91
C LEU A 59 -7.74 -5.74 -1.60
N ARG A 60 -8.29 -6.83 -1.07
CA ARG A 60 -7.78 -7.48 0.15
C ARG A 60 -6.31 -7.84 -0.02
N ASP A 61 -6.00 -8.56 -1.08
CA ASP A 61 -4.65 -9.06 -1.32
C ASP A 61 -3.71 -7.90 -1.70
N PHE A 62 -4.21 -6.90 -2.43
CA PHE A 62 -3.46 -5.71 -2.80
C PHE A 62 -2.98 -4.90 -1.58
N ILE A 63 -3.84 -4.65 -0.59
CA ILE A 63 -3.47 -3.81 0.57
C ILE A 63 -2.36 -4.46 1.40
N LEU A 64 -2.40 -5.78 1.57
CA LEU A 64 -1.35 -6.51 2.29
C LEU A 64 -0.04 -6.48 1.50
N PHE A 65 -0.11 -6.76 0.20
CA PHE A 65 1.05 -6.68 -0.68
C PHE A 65 1.69 -5.27 -0.71
N ASP A 66 0.88 -4.20 -0.78
CA ASP A 66 1.37 -2.83 -0.86
C ASP A 66 2.10 -2.39 0.42
N VAL A 67 1.63 -2.84 1.59
CA VAL A 67 2.33 -2.62 2.87
C VAL A 67 3.72 -3.25 2.86
N ASP A 68 3.81 -4.52 2.46
CA ASP A 68 5.07 -5.27 2.49
C ASP A 68 6.06 -4.67 1.49
N LEU A 69 5.60 -4.39 0.27
CA LEU A 69 6.39 -3.74 -0.77
C LEU A 69 6.94 -2.37 -0.33
N LEU A 70 6.12 -1.51 0.29
CA LEU A 70 6.58 -0.19 0.71
C LEU A 70 7.59 -0.25 1.86
N LYS A 71 7.54 -1.27 2.71
CA LYS A 71 8.57 -1.51 3.72
C LYS A 71 9.90 -1.89 3.08
N GLU A 72 9.88 -2.81 2.11
CA GLU A 72 11.07 -3.22 1.37
C GLU A 72 11.72 -2.01 0.69
N ILE A 73 10.94 -1.19 -0.02
CA ILE A 73 11.44 0.03 -0.68
C ILE A 73 12.05 1.01 0.34
N LYS A 74 11.42 1.18 1.50
CA LYS A 74 11.93 2.07 2.56
C LYS A 74 13.27 1.58 3.11
N GLU A 75 13.42 0.28 3.30
CA GLU A 75 14.67 -0.33 3.75
C GLU A 75 15.78 -0.14 2.72
N GLU A 76 15.50 -0.37 1.44
CA GLU A 76 16.46 -0.17 0.34
C GLU A 76 16.97 1.28 0.27
N ILE A 77 16.08 2.27 0.42
CA ILE A 77 16.47 3.69 0.41
C ILE A 77 17.30 4.05 1.63
N ALA A 78 16.95 3.54 2.82
CA ALA A 78 17.75 3.76 4.03
C ALA A 78 19.15 3.15 3.94
N HIS A 79 19.32 2.07 3.18
CA HIS A 79 20.63 1.48 2.89
C HIS A 79 21.43 2.27 1.86
N ALA A 80 20.79 2.92 0.88
CA ALA A 80 21.44 3.74 -0.13
C ALA A 80 21.95 5.10 0.40
N GLU A 81 21.43 5.57 1.54
CA GLU A 81 21.86 6.82 2.21
C GLU A 81 23.08 6.65 3.15
N LYS A 82 23.54 5.41 3.38
CA LYS A 82 24.74 5.08 4.20
C LYS A 82 26.00 4.93 3.36
#